data_AF-A0A5C8MJF3-F1
#
_entry.id   AF-A0A5C8MJF3-F1
#
_cell.length_a   1.000
_cell.length_b   1.000
_cell.length_c   1.000
_cell.angle_alpha   90.00
_cell.angle_beta   90.00
_cell.angle_gamma   90.00
#
_symmetry.space_group_name_H-M   'P 1'
#
loop_
_entity.id
_entity.type
_entity.pdbx_description
1 polymer ?
#
loop_
_entity_poly.entity_id
_entity_poly.type
_entity_poly.pdbx_seq_one_letter_code
_entity_poly.pdbx_strand_id
1 'polypeptide(L)'
;MSEQLITITINGSDYSAKQGTTILEVINENNIPHPQVCYTPELGAIQTCDTCIVEADGKLVRACSTPAKDGMNIELSSERAKAAQKEAMDRILENHLLYCTVCDNNNGNCKLHNTAELMGIEHQSYPYRPKVDPSEVDMSHPFYRYDPNQCIACGQCVEVCQNLQVNETLSIDWEAERPRVIWDNGVPINESSCVSCGQCVTVCPCNALMEKSMLGEAGFMTGLDKEILNPMINFVKEVEPGYSSIFAISEIEAAMRKQRIKKTKTVCTFCGVGCSFEVWTKGRKILKIQPVSEAPVNAISTCVKGKFGWDFVNSEERLTKPLIRKGDVFVESTWEEALSLVAEKLGEIK
;
A
#
# COMPACT_ATOMS: atom_id res chain seq x y z
N MET A 1 -3.04 32.71 14.12
CA MET A 1 -3.16 33.49 12.86
C MET A 1 -4.48 33.11 12.25
N SER A 2 -5.35 34.07 11.91
CA SER A 2 -6.64 33.75 11.27
C SER A 2 -6.37 33.10 9.92
N GLU A 3 -6.84 31.87 9.73
CA GLU A 3 -6.74 31.19 8.44
C GLU A 3 -7.59 31.96 7.42
N GLN A 4 -6.94 32.59 6.44
CA GLN A 4 -7.65 33.26 5.37
C GLN A 4 -8.29 32.18 4.48
N LEU A 5 -9.61 32.25 4.35
CA LEU A 5 -10.35 31.39 3.43
C LEU A 5 -10.32 32.00 2.03
N ILE A 6 -10.19 31.12 1.04
CA ILE A 6 -10.32 31.42 -0.39
C ILE A 6 -11.51 30.64 -0.96
N THR A 7 -12.09 31.15 -2.04
CA THR A 7 -13.15 30.47 -2.79
C THR A 7 -12.61 30.08 -4.16
N ILE A 8 -12.77 28.81 -4.53
CA ILE A 8 -12.42 28.29 -5.86
C ILE A 8 -13.63 27.60 -6.48
N THR A 9 -13.70 27.57 -7.80
CA THR A 9 -14.78 26.90 -8.52
C THR A 9 -14.23 25.62 -9.15
N ILE A 10 -14.82 24.46 -8.83
CA ILE A 10 -14.46 23.16 -9.41
C ILE A 10 -15.69 22.62 -10.14
N ASN A 11 -15.57 22.39 -11.45
CA ASN A 11 -16.65 21.95 -12.34
C ASN A 11 -17.93 22.80 -12.18
N GLY A 12 -17.76 24.12 -12.03
CA GLY A 12 -18.86 25.08 -11.88
C GLY A 12 -19.49 25.17 -10.47
N SER A 13 -18.98 24.42 -9.49
CA SER A 13 -19.42 24.51 -8.08
C SER A 13 -18.36 25.19 -7.22
N ASP A 14 -18.77 26.07 -6.31
CA ASP A 14 -17.85 26.80 -5.44
C ASP A 14 -17.49 25.99 -4.18
N TYR A 15 -16.20 26.02 -3.83
CA TYR A 15 -15.64 25.37 -2.66
C TYR A 15 -14.79 26.37 -1.87
N SER A 16 -14.92 26.33 -0.55
CA SER A 16 -14.09 27.12 0.34
C SER A 16 -12.89 26.29 0.80
N ALA A 17 -11.70 26.88 0.76
CA ALA A 17 -10.46 26.25 1.14
C ALA A 17 -9.59 27.20 1.96
N LYS A 18 -8.67 26.65 2.74
CA LYS A 18 -7.66 27.46 3.44
C LYS A 18 -6.62 27.94 2.43
N GLN A 19 -6.21 29.20 2.54
CA GLN A 19 -5.13 29.71 1.70
C GLN A 19 -3.87 28.88 1.86
N GLY A 20 -3.28 28.46 0.74
CA GLY A 20 -2.06 27.65 0.70
C GLY A 20 -2.27 26.15 0.50
N THR A 21 -3.51 25.64 0.59
CA THR A 21 -3.80 24.26 0.16
C THR A 21 -3.66 24.12 -1.35
N THR A 22 -3.28 22.93 -1.78
CA THR A 22 -3.20 22.55 -3.19
C THR A 22 -4.58 22.23 -3.74
N ILE A 23 -4.74 22.28 -5.07
CA ILE A 23 -5.98 21.89 -5.74
C ILE A 23 -6.38 20.45 -5.34
N LEU A 24 -5.42 19.52 -5.29
CA LEU A 24 -5.71 18.13 -4.94
C LEU A 24 -6.16 17.95 -3.49
N GLU A 25 -5.61 18.72 -2.55
CA GLU A 25 -6.07 18.71 -1.16
C GLU A 25 -7.52 19.18 -1.07
N VAL A 26 -7.90 20.25 -1.78
CA VAL A 26 -9.30 20.73 -1.79
C VAL A 26 -10.24 19.68 -2.40
N ILE A 27 -9.81 19.01 -3.47
CA ILE A 27 -10.55 17.88 -4.08
C ILE A 27 -10.76 16.76 -3.05
N ASN A 28 -9.69 16.37 -2.35
CA ASN A 28 -9.72 15.27 -1.37
C ASN A 28 -10.54 15.60 -0.13
N GLU A 29 -10.41 16.80 0.43
CA GLU A 29 -11.19 17.28 1.60
C GLU A 29 -12.69 17.28 1.32
N ASN A 30 -13.08 17.55 0.07
CA ASN A 30 -14.48 17.55 -0.37
C ASN A 30 -14.94 16.18 -0.94
N ASN A 31 -14.12 15.14 -0.84
CA ASN A 31 -14.41 13.79 -1.32
C ASN A 31 -14.80 13.73 -2.81
N ILE A 32 -14.22 14.61 -3.64
CA ILE A 32 -14.46 14.62 -5.09
C ILE A 32 -13.58 13.53 -5.73
N PRO A 33 -14.14 12.55 -6.45
CA PRO A 33 -13.34 11.53 -7.13
C PRO A 33 -12.41 12.16 -8.17
N HIS A 34 -11.11 11.90 -8.03
CA HIS A 34 -10.09 12.40 -8.96
C HIS A 34 -8.90 11.44 -9.05
N PRO A 35 -8.37 11.17 -10.26
CA PRO A 35 -7.24 10.26 -10.43
C PRO A 35 -5.98 10.74 -9.71
N GLN A 36 -5.37 9.88 -8.89
CA GLN A 36 -4.13 10.19 -8.17
C GLN A 36 -3.40 8.90 -7.76
N VAL A 37 -2.21 8.67 -8.31
CA VAL A 37 -1.45 7.43 -8.01
C VAL A 37 -0.28 7.71 -7.06
N CYS A 38 0.58 8.67 -7.39
CA CYS A 38 1.79 8.95 -6.60
C CYS A 38 1.58 9.85 -5.38
N TYR A 39 0.38 10.40 -5.18
CA TYR A 39 0.10 11.28 -4.04
C TYR A 39 -0.28 10.48 -2.78
N THR A 40 0.33 10.83 -1.65
CA THR A 40 -0.21 10.56 -0.32
C THR A 40 -0.01 11.81 0.55
N PRO A 41 -0.89 12.09 1.52
CA PRO A 41 -0.75 13.26 2.37
C PRO A 41 0.59 13.34 3.11
N GLU A 42 1.15 12.20 3.51
CA GLU A 42 2.39 12.13 4.29
C GLU A 42 3.66 12.35 3.46
N LEU A 43 3.57 12.15 2.15
CA LEU A 43 4.69 12.29 1.20
C LEU A 43 4.56 13.54 0.32
N GLY A 44 3.39 14.19 0.34
CA GLY A 44 3.13 15.37 -0.47
C GLY A 44 3.22 15.11 -1.98
N ALA A 45 3.67 16.15 -2.70
CA ALA A 45 3.60 16.20 -4.16
C ALA A 45 4.89 15.74 -4.86
N ILE A 46 5.00 14.44 -5.09
CA ILE A 46 6.15 13.82 -5.79
C ILE A 46 6.17 14.17 -7.30
N GLN A 47 5.00 14.39 -7.91
CA GLN A 47 4.85 14.85 -9.31
C GLN A 47 5.41 13.91 -10.40
N THR A 48 5.42 12.60 -10.16
CA THR A 48 5.94 11.58 -11.10
C THR A 48 4.87 10.92 -11.97
N CYS A 49 3.62 10.82 -11.48
CA CYS A 49 2.60 10.02 -12.16
C CYS A 49 1.69 10.79 -13.14
N ASP A 50 1.60 12.11 -13.03
CA ASP A 50 0.76 12.99 -13.88
C ASP A 50 -0.76 12.68 -13.95
N THR A 51 -1.27 11.64 -13.28
CA THR A 51 -2.70 11.29 -13.36
C THR A 51 -3.62 12.35 -12.75
N CYS A 52 -3.11 13.20 -11.85
CA CYS A 52 -3.90 14.24 -11.20
C CYS A 52 -4.04 15.55 -12.02
N ILE A 53 -3.61 15.59 -13.28
CA ILE A 53 -3.68 16.81 -14.10
C ILE A 53 -5.13 17.31 -14.21
N VAL A 54 -5.30 18.62 -14.07
CA VAL A 54 -6.57 19.34 -14.24
C VAL A 54 -6.36 20.56 -15.14
N GLU A 55 -7.43 21.13 -15.67
CA GLU A 55 -7.38 22.42 -16.34
C GLU A 55 -7.79 23.52 -15.37
N ALA A 56 -6.85 24.37 -14.96
CA ALA A 56 -7.09 25.52 -14.08
C ALA A 56 -6.86 26.81 -14.86
N ASP A 57 -7.85 27.69 -14.93
CA ASP A 57 -7.83 28.96 -15.66
C ASP A 57 -7.30 28.81 -17.11
N GLY A 58 -7.72 27.74 -17.80
CA GLY A 58 -7.34 27.42 -19.19
C GLY A 58 -5.95 26.80 -19.36
N LYS A 59 -5.25 26.47 -18.26
CA LYS A 59 -3.92 25.84 -18.26
C LYS A 59 -3.96 24.46 -17.62
N LEU A 60 -3.27 23.50 -18.25
CA LEU A 60 -3.06 22.19 -17.63
C LEU A 60 -2.03 22.31 -16.52
N VAL A 61 -2.41 21.88 -15.32
CA VAL A 61 -1.57 21.90 -14.12
C VAL A 61 -1.70 20.60 -13.35
N ARG A 62 -0.67 20.24 -12.58
CA ARG A 62 -0.76 19.13 -11.63
C ARG A 62 -1.53 19.58 -10.41
N ALA A 63 -2.67 18.95 -10.13
CA ALA A 63 -3.47 19.31 -8.96
C ALA A 63 -2.69 19.13 -7.64
N CYS A 64 -1.83 18.11 -7.56
CA CYS A 64 -1.10 17.76 -6.33
C CYS A 64 -0.10 18.81 -5.84
N SER A 65 0.43 19.65 -6.73
CA SER A 65 1.48 20.62 -6.40
C SER A 65 1.07 22.07 -6.65
N THR A 66 -0.10 22.31 -7.22
CA THR A 66 -0.56 23.66 -7.56
C THR A 66 -1.37 24.25 -6.41
N PRO A 67 -0.92 25.34 -5.75
CA PRO A 67 -1.70 26.00 -4.72
C PRO A 67 -2.99 26.57 -5.29
N ALA A 68 -4.12 26.32 -4.61
CA ALA A 68 -5.39 26.94 -4.90
C ALA A 68 -5.30 28.45 -4.64
N LYS A 69 -5.90 29.26 -5.52
CA LYS A 69 -5.95 30.72 -5.40
C LYS A 69 -7.39 31.18 -5.44
N ASP A 70 -7.69 32.25 -4.71
CA ASP A 70 -9.02 32.83 -4.70
C ASP A 70 -9.49 33.18 -6.13
N GLY A 71 -10.72 32.78 -6.46
CA GLY A 71 -11.34 32.96 -7.78
C GLY A 71 -10.85 32.01 -8.87
N MET A 72 -10.01 31.01 -8.56
CA MET A 72 -9.53 30.04 -9.55
C MET A 72 -10.68 29.16 -10.06
N ASN A 73 -10.77 28.97 -11.39
CA ASN A 73 -11.72 28.07 -12.02
C ASN A 73 -11.02 26.80 -12.50
N ILE A 74 -11.52 25.64 -12.08
CA ILE A 74 -10.88 24.34 -12.26
C ILE A 74 -11.87 23.37 -12.92
N GLU A 75 -11.46 22.79 -14.04
CA GLU A 75 -12.15 21.69 -14.70
C GLU A 75 -11.34 20.40 -14.50
N LEU A 76 -11.94 19.44 -13.81
CA LEU A 76 -11.27 18.16 -13.50
C LEU A 76 -11.19 17.24 -14.73
N SER A 77 -12.13 17.40 -15.66
CA SER A 77 -12.41 16.44 -16.72
C SER A 77 -12.66 17.10 -18.08
N SER A 78 -12.04 18.27 -18.31
CA SER A 78 -11.97 18.89 -19.64
C SER A 78 -11.35 17.92 -20.65
N GLU A 79 -11.62 18.10 -21.94
CA GLU A 79 -11.06 17.25 -23.00
C GLU A 79 -9.53 17.18 -22.94
N ARG A 80 -8.88 18.32 -22.66
CA ARG A 80 -7.42 18.41 -22.52
C ARG A 80 -6.92 17.71 -21.26
N ALA A 81 -7.62 17.86 -20.14
CA ALA A 81 -7.28 17.19 -18.89
C ALA A 81 -7.41 15.66 -19.04
N LYS A 82 -8.53 15.16 -19.58
CA LYS A 82 -8.73 13.72 -19.83
C LYS A 82 -7.66 13.13 -20.73
N ALA A 83 -7.29 13.83 -21.82
CA ALA A 83 -6.23 13.37 -22.71
C ALA A 83 -4.89 13.25 -21.99
N ALA A 84 -4.52 14.24 -21.17
CA ALA A 84 -3.29 14.22 -20.39
C ALA A 84 -3.29 13.13 -19.30
N GLN A 85 -4.43 12.95 -18.61
CA GLN A 85 -4.62 11.89 -17.62
C GLN A 85 -4.47 10.51 -18.26
N LYS A 86 -5.13 10.28 -19.41
CA LYS A 86 -5.04 9.00 -20.14
C LYS A 86 -3.60 8.70 -20.56
N GLU A 87 -2.90 9.65 -21.17
CA GLU A 87 -1.48 9.53 -21.54
C GLU A 87 -0.61 9.21 -20.31
N ALA A 88 -0.86 9.85 -19.18
CA ALA A 88 -0.18 9.56 -17.93
C ALA A 88 -0.40 8.11 -17.47
N MET A 89 -1.63 7.62 -17.52
CA MET A 89 -1.94 6.23 -17.18
C MET A 89 -1.32 5.24 -18.18
N ASP A 90 -1.33 5.54 -19.48
CA ASP A 90 -0.70 4.69 -20.50
C ASP A 90 0.81 4.48 -20.21
N ARG A 91 1.54 5.54 -19.84
CA ARG A 91 2.95 5.45 -19.43
C ARG A 91 3.16 4.62 -18.15
N ILE A 92 2.22 4.69 -17.22
CA ILE A 92 2.23 3.88 -16.00
C ILE A 92 2.01 2.40 -16.32
N LEU A 93 1.05 2.08 -17.19
CA LEU A 93 0.70 0.70 -17.56
C LEU A 93 1.74 0.05 -18.47
N GLU A 94 2.53 0.83 -19.22
CA GLU A 94 3.73 0.29 -19.89
C GLU A 94 4.74 -0.34 -18.90
N ASN A 95 4.65 0.05 -17.61
CA ASN A 95 5.53 -0.38 -16.53
C ASN A 95 4.88 -1.41 -15.59
N HIS A 96 3.59 -1.70 -15.72
CA HIS A 96 2.84 -2.54 -14.79
C HIS A 96 1.86 -3.45 -15.53
N LEU A 97 1.93 -4.74 -15.24
CA LEU A 97 1.08 -5.70 -15.90
C LEU A 97 -0.25 -5.83 -15.15
N LEU A 98 -1.37 -5.60 -15.83
CA LEU A 98 -2.69 -5.77 -15.24
C LEU A 98 -3.06 -7.26 -15.17
N TYR A 99 -3.05 -7.80 -13.95
CA TYR A 99 -3.57 -9.13 -13.58
C TYR A 99 -4.31 -9.07 -12.24
N CYS A 100 -5.10 -8.00 -12.04
CA CYS A 100 -5.65 -7.60 -10.75
C CYS A 100 -6.46 -8.71 -10.05
N THR A 101 -7.15 -9.53 -10.83
CA THR A 101 -7.91 -10.71 -10.38
C THR A 101 -7.08 -11.75 -9.61
N VAL A 102 -5.81 -11.90 -9.96
CA VAL A 102 -4.87 -12.87 -9.36
C VAL A 102 -3.70 -12.19 -8.65
N CYS A 103 -3.90 -10.93 -8.25
CA CYS A 103 -2.92 -10.16 -7.51
C CYS A 103 -3.27 -10.11 -6.02
N ASP A 104 -2.39 -10.57 -5.13
CA ASP A 104 -2.60 -10.52 -3.67
C ASP A 104 -2.70 -9.10 -3.12
N ASN A 105 -2.27 -8.07 -3.86
CA ASN A 105 -2.39 -6.68 -3.44
C ASN A 105 -3.83 -6.15 -3.61
N ASN A 106 -4.60 -6.66 -4.56
CA ASN A 106 -5.94 -6.14 -4.82
C ASN A 106 -6.96 -6.59 -3.77
N ASN A 107 -7.01 -5.89 -2.64
CA ASN A 107 -7.97 -6.12 -1.55
C ASN A 107 -8.96 -4.96 -1.42
N GLY A 108 -9.28 -4.34 -2.56
CA GLY A 108 -10.11 -3.12 -2.68
C GLY A 108 -9.35 -1.82 -2.39
N ASN A 109 -8.03 -1.87 -2.20
CA ASN A 109 -7.20 -0.71 -1.82
C ASN A 109 -5.97 -0.52 -2.72
N CYS A 110 -5.89 -1.20 -3.86
CA CYS A 110 -4.80 -1.01 -4.82
C CYS A 110 -5.01 0.33 -5.55
N LYS A 111 -4.20 1.35 -5.23
CA LYS A 111 -4.37 2.71 -5.77
C LYS A 111 -4.29 2.74 -7.29
N LEU A 112 -3.36 2.00 -7.88
CA LEU A 112 -3.21 1.93 -9.34
C LEU A 112 -4.46 1.34 -10.00
N HIS A 113 -4.95 0.21 -9.49
CA HIS A 113 -6.16 -0.45 -9.98
C HIS A 113 -7.37 0.48 -9.91
N ASN A 114 -7.67 1.00 -8.72
CA ASN A 114 -8.86 1.82 -8.49
C ASN A 114 -8.80 3.13 -9.31
N THR A 115 -7.59 3.65 -9.56
CA THR A 115 -7.43 4.84 -10.41
C THR A 115 -7.65 4.51 -11.89
N ALA A 116 -7.13 3.39 -12.38
CA ALA A 116 -7.35 2.96 -13.77
C ALA A 116 -8.83 2.65 -14.04
N GLU A 117 -9.51 2.04 -13.06
CA GLU A 117 -10.96 1.81 -13.10
C GLU A 117 -11.73 3.13 -13.09
N LEU A 118 -11.43 4.05 -12.16
CA LEU A 118 -12.06 5.38 -12.08
C LEU A 118 -11.95 6.15 -13.41
N MET A 119 -10.83 5.99 -14.11
CA MET A 119 -10.57 6.63 -15.40
C MET A 119 -11.25 5.92 -16.59
N GLY A 120 -11.82 4.74 -16.39
CA GLY A 120 -12.45 3.96 -17.46
C GLY A 120 -11.45 3.51 -18.53
N ILE A 121 -10.24 3.09 -18.12
CA ILE A 121 -9.21 2.66 -19.07
C ILE A 121 -9.60 1.30 -19.65
N GLU A 122 -9.98 1.28 -20.92
CA GLU A 122 -10.30 0.03 -21.63
C GLU A 122 -9.09 -0.62 -22.28
N HIS A 123 -8.12 0.18 -22.74
CA HIS A 123 -6.94 -0.30 -23.46
C HIS A 123 -5.75 0.60 -23.17
N GLN A 124 -4.55 0.00 -23.19
CA GLN A 124 -3.29 0.74 -23.13
C GLN A 124 -2.79 1.10 -24.53
N SER A 125 -2.32 2.34 -24.70
CA SER A 125 -1.67 2.79 -25.94
C SER A 125 -0.26 2.21 -26.09
N TYR A 126 0.43 2.01 -24.96
CA TYR A 126 1.77 1.42 -24.91
C TYR A 126 1.69 0.00 -24.35
N PRO A 127 2.21 -1.02 -25.06
CA PRO A 127 2.20 -2.37 -24.53
C PRO A 127 3.14 -2.46 -23.33
N TYR A 128 2.70 -3.17 -22.29
CA TYR A 128 3.55 -3.54 -21.16
C TYR A 128 4.89 -4.14 -21.63
N ARG A 129 5.98 -3.68 -21.01
CA ARG A 129 7.32 -4.25 -21.19
C ARG A 129 7.91 -4.60 -19.82
N PRO A 130 8.53 -5.77 -19.63
CA PRO A 130 9.27 -6.03 -18.40
C PRO A 130 10.49 -5.10 -18.31
N LYS A 131 10.91 -4.76 -17.09
CA LYS A 131 12.18 -4.07 -16.81
C LYS A 131 13.33 -5.04 -16.61
N VAL A 132 13.02 -6.26 -16.17
CA VAL A 132 13.97 -7.32 -15.82
C VAL A 132 13.43 -8.69 -16.17
N ASP A 133 14.30 -9.70 -16.21
CA ASP A 133 13.83 -11.08 -16.26
C ASP A 133 13.01 -11.42 -14.99
N PRO A 134 11.90 -12.19 -15.07
CA PRO A 134 11.13 -12.58 -13.89
C PRO A 134 11.91 -13.32 -12.79
N SER A 135 13.09 -13.90 -13.11
CA SER A 135 13.99 -14.49 -12.12
C SER A 135 14.75 -13.46 -11.28
N GLU A 136 14.79 -12.19 -11.70
CA GLU A 136 15.44 -11.08 -10.99
C GLU A 136 14.53 -10.39 -9.96
N VAL A 137 13.35 -10.94 -9.68
CA VAL A 137 12.52 -10.46 -8.56
C VAL A 137 13.31 -10.64 -7.27
N ASP A 138 13.57 -9.53 -6.58
CA ASP A 138 14.39 -9.55 -5.37
C ASP A 138 13.59 -10.12 -4.20
N MET A 139 14.00 -11.31 -3.79
CA MET A 139 13.48 -12.06 -2.65
C MET A 139 14.48 -12.11 -1.48
N SER A 140 15.58 -11.36 -1.53
CA SER A 140 16.67 -11.42 -0.55
C SER A 140 16.25 -10.96 0.85
N HIS A 141 15.40 -9.91 0.95
CA HIS A 141 14.98 -9.37 2.24
C HIS A 141 14.08 -10.35 3.01
N PRO A 142 14.24 -10.52 4.33
CA PRO A 142 13.50 -11.53 5.10
C PRO A 142 11.97 -11.33 5.08
N PHE A 143 11.48 -10.10 5.06
CA PHE A 143 10.04 -9.82 5.31
C PHE A 143 9.20 -9.46 4.08
N TYR A 144 9.82 -8.98 3.00
CA TYR A 144 9.10 -8.47 1.83
C TYR A 144 9.91 -8.74 0.55
N ARG A 145 9.24 -8.65 -0.60
CA ARG A 145 9.86 -8.75 -1.93
C ARG A 145 9.84 -7.42 -2.67
N TYR A 146 10.70 -7.28 -3.68
CA TYR A 146 10.60 -6.23 -4.69
C TYR A 146 10.55 -6.84 -6.09
N ASP A 147 9.49 -6.52 -6.84
CA ASP A 147 9.33 -6.89 -8.24
C ASP A 147 9.41 -5.63 -9.14
N PRO A 148 10.55 -5.42 -9.83
CA PRO A 148 10.73 -4.28 -10.73
C PRO A 148 9.73 -4.26 -11.90
N ASN A 149 9.24 -5.44 -12.32
CA ASN A 149 8.29 -5.58 -13.41
C ASN A 149 6.88 -5.07 -13.06
N GLN A 150 6.62 -4.82 -11.78
CA GLN A 150 5.37 -4.19 -11.32
C GLN A 150 5.57 -2.77 -10.79
N CYS A 151 6.82 -2.32 -10.65
CA CYS A 151 7.13 -0.99 -10.16
C CYS A 151 6.77 0.08 -11.20
N ILE A 152 5.99 1.07 -10.82
CA ILE A 152 5.60 2.18 -11.72
C ILE A 152 6.53 3.39 -11.60
N ALA A 153 7.68 3.24 -10.94
CA ALA A 153 8.65 4.31 -10.68
C ALA A 153 8.04 5.59 -10.08
N CYS A 154 6.97 5.47 -9.28
CA CYS A 154 6.27 6.64 -8.72
C CYS A 154 7.06 7.39 -7.63
N GLY A 155 8.11 6.79 -7.08
CA GLY A 155 8.95 7.42 -6.06
C GLY A 155 8.40 7.40 -4.64
N GLN A 156 7.18 6.91 -4.36
CA GLN A 156 6.64 6.90 -2.97
C GLN A 156 7.55 6.17 -1.98
N CYS A 157 8.13 5.04 -2.39
CA CYS A 157 9.08 4.28 -1.56
C CYS A 157 10.43 5.00 -1.35
N VAL A 158 10.85 5.81 -2.32
CA VAL A 158 12.06 6.62 -2.25
C VAL A 158 11.82 7.81 -1.33
N GLU A 159 10.71 8.53 -1.53
CA GLU A 159 10.29 9.68 -0.74
C GLU A 159 10.15 9.32 0.75
N VAL A 160 9.47 8.21 1.06
CA VAL A 160 9.33 7.76 2.46
C VAL A 160 10.68 7.34 3.07
N CYS A 161 11.60 6.79 2.27
CA CYS A 161 12.91 6.37 2.74
C CYS A 161 13.83 7.56 3.02
N GLN A 162 13.82 8.57 2.15
CA GLN A 162 14.67 9.75 2.25
C GLN A 162 14.11 10.78 3.23
N ASN A 163 12.83 11.13 3.13
CA ASN A 163 12.31 12.29 3.85
C ASN A 163 11.55 11.95 5.13
N LEU A 164 10.94 10.76 5.22
CA LEU A 164 10.24 10.35 6.43
C LEU A 164 11.10 9.47 7.35
N GLN A 165 11.82 8.51 6.79
CA GLN A 165 12.74 7.65 7.54
C GLN A 165 14.15 8.17 7.64
N VAL A 166 14.57 9.02 6.71
CA VAL A 166 15.92 9.61 6.69
C VAL A 166 16.99 8.52 6.66
N ASN A 167 16.74 7.44 5.90
CA ASN A 167 17.69 6.33 5.72
C ASN A 167 18.45 6.44 4.39
N GLU A 168 17.87 7.11 3.39
CA GLU A 168 18.49 7.39 2.09
C GLU A 168 18.98 6.18 1.26
N THR A 169 18.53 4.97 1.61
CA THR A 169 18.91 3.74 0.88
C THR A 169 18.29 3.62 -0.50
N LEU A 170 17.03 4.06 -0.67
CA LEU A 170 16.33 3.89 -1.94
C LEU A 170 16.54 5.11 -2.85
N SER A 171 16.76 4.84 -4.13
CA SER A 171 16.77 5.82 -5.22
C SER A 171 16.12 5.25 -6.48
N ILE A 172 15.84 6.10 -7.47
CA ILE A 172 15.42 5.64 -8.81
C ILE A 172 16.65 5.72 -9.71
N ASP A 173 16.99 4.60 -10.35
CA ASP A 173 17.97 4.55 -11.41
C ASP A 173 17.33 5.12 -12.69
N TRP A 174 17.61 6.39 -12.97
CA TRP A 174 17.13 7.08 -14.17
C TRP A 174 18.02 6.83 -15.41
N GLU A 175 19.19 6.22 -15.22
CA GLU A 175 20.14 5.94 -16.30
C GLU A 175 19.88 4.56 -16.93
N ALA A 176 19.21 3.66 -16.21
CA ALA A 176 18.73 2.39 -16.76
C ALA A 176 17.80 2.60 -17.97
N GLU A 177 17.86 1.66 -18.94
CA GLU A 177 16.98 1.64 -20.12
C GLU A 177 15.50 1.75 -19.73
N ARG A 178 15.11 1.06 -18.64
CA ARG A 178 13.81 1.23 -17.99
C ARG A 178 14.00 1.62 -16.54
N PRO A 179 13.66 2.86 -16.15
CA PRO A 179 13.83 3.32 -14.79
C PRO A 179 13.17 2.43 -13.75
N ARG A 180 13.91 2.15 -12.67
CA ARG A 180 13.45 1.31 -11.56
C ARG A 180 14.01 1.81 -10.25
N VAL A 181 13.33 1.49 -9.16
CA VAL A 181 13.84 1.73 -7.81
C VAL A 181 14.96 0.73 -7.52
N ILE A 182 16.03 1.21 -6.91
CA ILE A 182 17.21 0.44 -6.48
C ILE A 182 17.54 0.71 -5.01
N TRP A 183 18.28 -0.20 -4.39
CA TRP A 183 18.81 -0.08 -3.04
C TRP A 183 20.32 0.18 -3.12
N ASP A 184 20.77 1.25 -2.49
CA ASP A 184 22.13 1.80 -2.62
C ASP A 184 22.55 1.82 -4.11
N ASN A 185 23.64 1.13 -4.45
CA ASN A 185 24.17 1.03 -5.81
C ASN A 185 23.59 -0.17 -6.60
N GLY A 186 22.31 -0.49 -6.40
CA GLY A 186 21.65 -1.60 -7.09
C GLY A 186 21.98 -2.99 -6.53
N VAL A 187 22.42 -3.08 -5.28
CA VAL A 187 22.66 -4.36 -4.60
C VAL A 187 21.33 -4.99 -4.15
N PRO A 188 21.28 -6.31 -3.90
CA PRO A 188 20.11 -6.95 -3.30
C PRO A 188 19.72 -6.26 -1.98
N ILE A 189 18.42 -6.21 -1.67
CA ILE A 189 17.92 -5.49 -0.48
C ILE A 189 18.63 -5.93 0.80
N ASN A 190 18.88 -7.23 0.98
CA ASN A 190 19.53 -7.76 2.19
C ASN A 190 21.04 -7.47 2.29
N GLU A 191 21.65 -6.96 1.21
CA GLU A 191 23.04 -6.53 1.14
C GLU A 191 23.18 -5.00 1.18
N SER A 192 22.05 -4.29 1.24
CA SER A 192 21.99 -2.83 1.30
C SER A 192 22.03 -2.27 2.73
N SER A 193 22.10 -0.95 2.84
CA SER A 193 21.97 -0.15 4.06
C SER A 193 20.54 -0.11 4.63
N CYS A 194 19.61 -0.89 4.09
CA CYS A 194 18.22 -0.94 4.52
C CYS A 194 18.08 -1.37 5.99
N VAL A 195 17.37 -0.56 6.78
CA VAL A 195 17.07 -0.83 8.20
C VAL A 195 15.77 -1.61 8.43
N SER A 196 15.17 -2.17 7.37
CA SER A 196 13.96 -3.00 7.42
C SER A 196 12.75 -2.35 8.09
N CYS A 197 12.59 -1.03 8.01
CA CYS A 197 11.44 -0.33 8.61
C CYS A 197 10.09 -0.69 7.92
N GLY A 198 10.13 -1.13 6.66
CA GLY A 198 8.95 -1.59 5.91
C GLY A 198 7.98 -0.50 5.46
N GLN A 199 8.37 0.77 5.54
CA GLN A 199 7.52 1.88 5.12
C GLN A 199 7.37 1.98 3.60
N CYS A 200 8.42 1.64 2.85
CA CYS A 200 8.37 1.51 1.39
C CYS A 200 7.28 0.53 0.92
N VAL A 201 7.11 -0.59 1.64
CA VAL A 201 6.05 -1.59 1.38
C VAL A 201 4.68 -1.04 1.76
N THR A 202 4.61 -0.23 2.82
CA THR A 202 3.35 0.37 3.31
C THR A 202 2.77 1.37 2.32
N VAL A 203 3.63 2.15 1.67
CA VAL A 203 3.20 3.22 0.74
C VAL A 203 3.11 2.78 -0.70
N CYS A 204 3.60 1.58 -1.07
CA CYS A 204 3.58 1.12 -2.46
C CYS A 204 2.13 1.14 -3.02
N PRO A 205 1.87 1.86 -4.12
CA PRO A 205 0.50 2.04 -4.64
C PRO A 205 0.02 0.86 -5.50
N CYS A 206 0.92 -0.10 -5.74
CA CYS A 206 0.70 -1.31 -6.53
C CYS A 206 1.31 -2.51 -5.78
N ASN A 207 1.74 -3.55 -6.48
CA ASN A 207 2.25 -4.79 -5.90
C ASN A 207 3.76 -5.00 -6.13
N ALA A 208 4.50 -3.94 -6.45
CA ALA A 208 5.94 -4.00 -6.64
C ALA A 208 6.66 -4.37 -5.35
N LEU A 209 6.28 -3.74 -4.23
CA LEU A 209 6.74 -4.09 -2.89
C LEU A 209 5.60 -4.78 -2.14
N MET A 210 5.83 -5.99 -1.64
CA MET A 210 4.82 -6.75 -0.89
C MET A 210 5.43 -7.55 0.24
N GLU A 211 4.73 -7.59 1.38
CA GLU A 211 5.06 -8.51 2.46
C GLU A 211 5.00 -9.96 1.96
N LYS A 212 6.02 -10.78 2.27
CA LYS A 212 6.08 -12.18 1.80
C LYS A 212 4.92 -13.02 2.34
N SER A 213 4.42 -12.69 3.53
CA SER A 213 3.27 -13.31 4.18
C SER A 213 1.94 -13.09 3.44
N MET A 214 1.87 -12.14 2.50
CA MET A 214 0.71 -11.93 1.63
C MET A 214 0.73 -12.80 0.36
N LEU A 215 1.90 -13.25 -0.09
CA LEU A 215 2.06 -13.91 -1.39
C LEU A 215 1.36 -15.27 -1.40
N GLY A 216 0.43 -15.45 -2.35
CA GLY A 216 -0.40 -16.64 -2.50
C GLY A 216 -1.51 -16.80 -1.46
N GLU A 217 -1.73 -15.81 -0.59
CA GLU A 217 -2.56 -15.98 0.61
C GLU A 217 -3.85 -15.17 0.62
N ALA A 218 -3.82 -13.97 0.04
CA ALA A 218 -4.90 -13.00 0.15
C ALA A 218 -6.08 -13.34 -0.77
N GLY A 219 -5.80 -13.59 -2.05
CA GLY A 219 -6.81 -13.91 -3.04
C GLY A 219 -7.33 -15.35 -2.99
N PHE A 220 -8.48 -15.56 -3.63
CA PHE A 220 -9.03 -16.90 -3.85
C PHE A 220 -8.29 -17.66 -4.95
N MET A 221 -7.78 -16.94 -5.96
CA MET A 221 -7.05 -17.50 -7.09
C MET A 221 -5.53 -17.35 -6.98
N THR A 222 -5.03 -16.61 -5.99
CA THR A 222 -3.60 -16.26 -5.91
C THR A 222 -2.71 -17.41 -5.46
N GLY A 223 -3.25 -18.40 -4.75
CA GLY A 223 -2.53 -19.60 -4.32
C GLY A 223 -2.50 -20.73 -5.35
N LEU A 224 -3.04 -20.52 -6.56
CA LEU A 224 -2.96 -21.49 -7.65
C LEU A 224 -1.51 -21.57 -8.16
N ASP A 225 -1.13 -22.72 -8.71
CA ASP A 225 0.20 -22.90 -9.29
C ASP A 225 0.42 -21.93 -10.47
N LYS A 226 1.65 -21.43 -10.64
CA LYS A 226 2.03 -20.56 -11.78
C LYS A 226 1.81 -21.25 -13.12
N GLU A 227 1.94 -22.58 -13.18
CA GLU A 227 1.65 -23.38 -14.37
C GLU A 227 0.17 -23.32 -14.77
N ILE A 228 -0.73 -23.05 -13.82
CA ILE A 228 -2.17 -22.87 -14.07
C ILE A 228 -2.52 -21.39 -14.28
N LEU A 229 -1.91 -20.50 -13.49
CA LEU A 229 -2.17 -19.06 -13.53
C LEU A 229 -1.68 -18.40 -14.82
N ASN A 230 -0.48 -18.72 -15.30
CA ASN A 230 0.09 -18.06 -16.47
C ASN A 230 -0.76 -18.29 -17.73
N PRO A 231 -1.22 -19.52 -18.04
CA PRO A 231 -2.18 -19.74 -19.13
C PRO A 231 -3.50 -18.99 -18.95
N MET A 232 -4.05 -18.92 -17.73
CA MET A 232 -5.28 -18.16 -17.48
C MET A 232 -5.10 -16.67 -17.71
N ILE A 233 -4.00 -16.09 -17.24
CA ILE A 233 -3.66 -14.68 -17.46
C ILE A 233 -3.50 -14.40 -18.96
N ASN A 234 -2.81 -15.28 -19.68
CA ASN A 234 -2.62 -15.11 -21.13
C ASN A 234 -3.93 -15.29 -21.90
N PHE A 235 -4.77 -16.25 -21.52
CA PHE A 235 -6.10 -16.45 -22.11
C PHE A 235 -7.01 -15.23 -21.89
N VAL A 236 -7.08 -14.69 -20.68
CA VAL A 236 -7.86 -13.47 -20.40
C VAL A 236 -7.36 -12.29 -21.26
N LYS A 237 -6.06 -12.14 -21.45
CA LYS A 237 -5.49 -11.11 -22.33
C LYS A 237 -5.83 -11.31 -23.81
N GLU A 238 -5.97 -12.55 -24.27
CA GLU A 238 -6.28 -12.87 -25.67
C GLU A 238 -7.78 -12.80 -25.98
N VAL A 239 -8.63 -13.05 -24.97
CA VAL A 239 -10.09 -13.21 -25.14
C VAL A 239 -10.88 -11.96 -24.78
N GLU A 240 -10.39 -11.10 -23.87
CA GLU A 240 -11.15 -9.91 -23.46
C GLU A 240 -10.91 -8.70 -24.37
N PRO A 241 -11.99 -8.03 -24.84
CA PRO A 241 -11.89 -6.87 -25.71
C PRO A 241 -11.65 -5.55 -24.95
N GLY A 242 -11.17 -5.59 -23.70
CA GLY A 242 -10.89 -4.41 -22.87
C GLY A 242 -10.64 -4.76 -21.40
N TYR A 243 -10.08 -3.83 -20.61
CA TYR A 243 -9.81 -4.05 -19.18
C TYR A 243 -11.05 -3.96 -18.28
N SER A 244 -12.18 -3.47 -18.77
CA SER A 244 -13.43 -3.35 -17.99
C SER A 244 -13.88 -4.68 -17.37
N SER A 245 -13.79 -5.77 -18.10
CA SER A 245 -14.14 -7.11 -17.60
C SER A 245 -13.15 -7.62 -16.56
N ILE A 246 -11.83 -7.42 -16.75
CA ILE A 246 -10.82 -7.66 -15.71
C ILE A 246 -11.14 -6.88 -14.44
N PHE A 247 -11.45 -5.58 -14.54
CA PHE A 247 -11.79 -4.75 -13.38
C PHE A 247 -13.04 -5.27 -12.67
N ALA A 248 -14.13 -5.53 -13.41
CA ALA A 248 -15.37 -6.05 -12.85
C ALA A 248 -15.16 -7.39 -12.11
N ILE A 249 -14.43 -8.34 -12.70
CA ILE A 249 -14.13 -9.61 -12.05
C ILE A 249 -13.25 -9.40 -10.81
N SER A 250 -12.26 -8.52 -10.92
CA SER A 250 -11.33 -8.28 -9.82
C SER A 250 -12.00 -7.55 -8.64
N GLU A 251 -12.99 -6.70 -8.87
CA GLU A 251 -13.78 -6.06 -7.81
C GLU A 251 -14.69 -7.06 -7.10
N ILE A 252 -15.30 -7.98 -7.85
CA ILE A 252 -16.06 -9.10 -7.24
C ILE A 252 -15.15 -9.94 -6.36
N GLU A 253 -13.97 -10.31 -6.86
CA GLU A 253 -13.01 -11.12 -6.11
C GLU A 253 -12.49 -10.36 -4.87
N ALA A 254 -12.13 -9.08 -5.00
CA ALA A 254 -11.73 -8.23 -3.88
C ALA A 254 -12.83 -8.08 -2.82
N ALA A 255 -14.10 -7.96 -3.23
CA ALA A 255 -15.25 -7.94 -2.32
C ALA A 255 -15.39 -9.28 -1.57
N MET A 256 -15.20 -10.41 -2.24
CA MET A 256 -15.19 -11.74 -1.60
C MET A 256 -14.06 -11.88 -0.59
N ARG A 257 -12.88 -11.27 -0.82
CA ARG A 257 -11.75 -11.34 0.12
C ARG A 257 -12.08 -10.79 1.50
N LYS A 258 -13.07 -9.89 1.63
CA LYS A 258 -13.56 -9.37 2.92
C LYS A 258 -14.08 -10.48 3.85
N GLN A 259 -14.51 -11.61 3.30
CA GLN A 259 -14.96 -12.77 4.09
C GLN A 259 -13.78 -13.65 4.59
N ARG A 260 -12.62 -13.56 3.93
CA ARG A 260 -11.42 -14.38 4.21
C ARG A 260 -10.37 -13.63 5.02
N ILE A 261 -10.25 -12.32 4.79
CA ILE A 261 -9.27 -11.45 5.43
C ILE A 261 -10.00 -10.56 6.43
N LYS A 262 -9.67 -10.73 7.71
CA LYS A 262 -10.13 -9.86 8.78
C LYS A 262 -9.11 -8.75 9.00
N LYS A 263 -9.56 -7.49 8.90
CA LYS A 263 -8.78 -6.31 9.27
C LYS A 263 -9.19 -5.87 10.66
N THR A 264 -8.25 -5.87 11.61
CA THR A 264 -8.52 -5.52 13.01
C THR A 264 -7.63 -4.37 13.43
N LYS A 265 -8.23 -3.20 13.72
CA LYS A 265 -7.51 -2.08 14.33
C LYS A 265 -7.00 -2.48 15.71
N THR A 266 -5.72 -2.22 15.97
CA THR A 266 -5.09 -2.49 17.26
C THR A 266 -4.02 -1.45 17.57
N VAL A 267 -3.35 -1.65 18.71
CA VAL A 267 -2.24 -0.84 19.20
C VAL A 267 -1.01 -1.75 19.39
N CYS A 268 0.14 -1.24 18.99
CA CYS A 268 1.44 -1.87 19.18
C CYS A 268 1.82 -1.94 20.66
N THR A 269 2.23 -3.12 21.13
CA THR A 269 2.60 -3.34 22.54
C THR A 269 4.11 -3.37 22.79
N PHE A 270 4.93 -3.09 21.77
CA PHE A 270 6.39 -3.22 21.86
C PHE A 270 7.10 -2.13 22.68
N CYS A 271 6.52 -0.94 22.78
CA CYS A 271 7.09 0.19 23.53
C CYS A 271 5.98 1.17 23.94
N GLY A 272 6.33 2.17 24.75
CA GLY A 272 5.38 3.17 25.26
C GLY A 272 4.83 4.16 24.23
N VAL A 273 5.25 4.10 22.96
CA VAL A 273 4.72 4.98 21.89
C VAL A 273 3.27 4.64 21.57
N GLY A 274 2.91 3.35 21.55
CA GLY A 274 1.54 2.92 21.27
C GLY A 274 1.06 3.23 19.84
N CYS A 275 1.89 2.96 18.82
CA CYS A 275 1.48 3.06 17.41
C CYS A 275 0.17 2.29 17.14
N SER A 276 -0.73 2.83 16.33
CA SER A 276 -1.95 2.14 15.88
C SER A 276 -1.84 1.74 14.41
N PHE A 277 -2.43 0.59 14.09
CA PHE A 277 -2.46 0.02 12.74
C PHE A 277 -3.58 -1.02 12.65
N GLU A 278 -3.83 -1.52 11.44
CA GLU A 278 -4.64 -2.71 11.22
C GLU A 278 -3.77 -3.96 11.13
N VAL A 279 -4.16 -5.01 11.84
CA VAL A 279 -3.63 -6.36 11.62
C VAL A 279 -4.55 -7.07 10.66
N TRP A 280 -4.01 -7.53 9.54
CA TRP A 280 -4.74 -8.29 8.55
C TRP A 280 -4.49 -9.78 8.80
N THR A 281 -5.55 -10.56 9.01
CA THR A 281 -5.43 -11.99 9.30
C THR A 281 -6.31 -12.85 8.40
N LYS A 282 -5.84 -14.05 8.11
CA LYS A 282 -6.60 -15.16 7.53
C LYS A 282 -6.62 -16.30 8.55
N GLY A 283 -7.73 -16.45 9.26
CA GLY A 283 -7.78 -17.28 10.47
C GLY A 283 -6.76 -16.78 11.50
N ARG A 284 -5.83 -17.65 11.93
CA ARG A 284 -4.72 -17.30 12.84
C ARG A 284 -3.48 -16.75 12.14
N LYS A 285 -3.38 -16.89 10.81
CA LYS A 285 -2.22 -16.41 10.05
C LYS A 285 -2.28 -14.89 9.95
N ILE A 286 -1.22 -14.22 10.38
CA ILE A 286 -1.04 -12.78 10.17
C ILE A 286 -0.49 -12.59 8.77
N LEU A 287 -1.21 -11.81 7.96
CA LEU A 287 -0.84 -11.54 6.56
C LEU A 287 0.01 -10.28 6.44
N LYS A 288 -0.38 -9.20 7.11
CA LYS A 288 0.40 -7.96 7.17
C LYS A 288 -0.06 -7.06 8.30
N ILE A 289 0.82 -6.14 8.67
CA ILE A 289 0.52 -5.00 9.55
C ILE A 289 0.42 -3.75 8.68
N GLN A 290 -0.73 -3.09 8.69
CA GLN A 290 -1.00 -1.93 7.84
C GLN A 290 -1.21 -0.68 8.71
N PRO A 291 -0.20 0.19 8.83
CA PRO A 291 -0.38 1.55 9.35
C PRO A 291 -1.43 2.32 8.53
N VAL A 292 -2.12 3.25 9.17
CA VAL A 292 -3.19 4.05 8.57
C VAL A 292 -2.92 5.53 8.82
N SER A 293 -3.19 6.37 7.84
CA SER A 293 -2.92 7.81 7.87
C SER A 293 -3.57 8.51 9.05
N GLU A 294 -4.77 8.06 9.44
CA GLU A 294 -5.56 8.61 10.53
C GLU A 294 -5.08 8.15 11.92
N ALA A 295 -4.02 7.33 11.99
CA ALA A 295 -3.46 6.88 13.26
C ALA A 295 -2.86 8.07 14.02
N PRO A 296 -3.32 8.35 15.27
CA PRO A 296 -3.05 9.61 15.96
C PRO A 296 -1.58 9.82 16.35
N VAL A 297 -0.80 8.73 16.43
CA VAL A 297 0.59 8.77 16.90
C VAL A 297 1.60 8.60 15.77
N ASN A 298 1.31 7.72 14.82
CA ASN A 298 2.32 7.21 13.90
C ASN A 298 1.95 7.38 12.43
N ALA A 299 0.71 7.76 12.08
CA ALA A 299 0.23 7.77 10.70
C ALA A 299 0.68 6.50 9.94
N ILE A 300 1.44 6.66 8.85
CA ILE A 300 1.98 5.56 8.04
C ILE A 300 3.25 4.89 8.61
N SER A 301 3.87 5.48 9.64
CA SER A 301 5.16 5.03 10.18
C SER A 301 5.01 3.86 11.14
N THR A 302 5.93 2.90 11.04
CA THR A 302 6.17 1.85 12.04
C THR A 302 7.66 1.51 12.09
N CYS A 303 8.13 0.98 13.22
CA CYS A 303 9.45 0.36 13.32
C CYS A 303 9.41 -1.10 12.88
N VAL A 304 10.57 -1.71 12.63
CA VAL A 304 10.69 -3.12 12.21
C VAL A 304 9.91 -4.09 13.11
N LYS A 305 9.96 -3.90 14.45
CA LYS A 305 9.22 -4.73 15.41
C LYS A 305 7.71 -4.58 15.25
N GLY A 306 7.23 -3.34 15.15
CA GLY A 306 5.81 -3.05 14.97
C GLY A 306 5.28 -3.52 13.62
N LYS A 307 6.10 -3.51 12.57
CA LYS A 307 5.72 -3.92 11.22
C LYS A 307 5.78 -5.43 10.99
N PHE A 308 6.82 -6.10 11.49
CA PHE A 308 7.12 -7.50 11.15
C PHE A 308 7.25 -8.45 12.36
N GLY A 309 7.41 -7.94 13.59
CA GLY A 309 7.75 -8.75 14.76
C GLY A 309 6.60 -9.54 15.39
N TRP A 310 5.63 -10.05 14.63
CA TRP A 310 4.40 -10.65 15.20
C TRP A 310 4.36 -12.18 15.20
N ASP A 311 5.42 -12.84 14.76
CA ASP A 311 5.46 -14.31 14.62
C ASP A 311 5.26 -15.05 15.95
N PHE A 312 5.61 -14.42 17.09
CA PHE A 312 5.38 -14.97 18.44
C PHE A 312 3.90 -15.27 18.74
N VAL A 313 2.95 -14.69 17.99
CA VAL A 313 1.52 -14.99 18.12
C VAL A 313 1.21 -16.44 17.73
N ASN A 314 1.98 -17.01 16.80
CA ASN A 314 1.84 -18.37 16.29
C ASN A 314 3.07 -19.24 16.54
N SER A 315 3.97 -18.82 17.43
CA SER A 315 5.11 -19.64 17.86
C SER A 315 4.65 -20.96 18.48
N GLU A 316 5.35 -22.05 18.17
CA GLU A 316 5.15 -23.35 18.82
C GLU A 316 5.50 -23.32 20.31
N GLU A 317 6.36 -22.38 20.73
CA GLU A 317 6.73 -22.15 22.14
C GLU A 317 5.66 -21.36 22.92
N ARG A 318 4.57 -20.94 22.27
CA ARG A 318 3.50 -20.19 22.94
C ARG A 318 2.83 -21.06 23.99
N LEU A 319 2.80 -20.57 25.23
CA LEU A 319 2.08 -21.22 26.32
C LEU A 319 0.57 -21.30 26.00
N THR A 320 0.07 -22.52 25.83
CA THR A 320 -1.35 -22.82 25.53
C THR A 320 -2.11 -23.41 26.71
N LYS A 321 -1.39 -23.84 27.76
CA LYS A 321 -1.94 -24.38 29.01
C LYS A 321 -1.22 -23.77 30.22
N PRO A 322 -1.88 -23.70 31.39
CA PRO A 322 -1.21 -23.36 32.64
C PRO A 322 -0.07 -24.33 32.95
N LEU A 323 1.01 -23.81 33.52
CA LEU A 323 2.15 -24.59 33.98
C LEU A 323 2.37 -24.34 35.49
N ILE A 324 2.55 -25.40 36.27
CA ILE A 324 2.89 -25.33 37.70
C ILE A 324 4.30 -25.87 37.90
N ARG A 325 5.09 -25.22 38.77
CA ARG A 325 6.41 -25.70 39.13
C ARG A 325 6.31 -26.85 40.16
N LYS A 326 6.85 -28.03 39.83
CA LYS A 326 7.01 -29.17 40.75
C LYS A 326 8.51 -29.51 40.82
N GLY A 327 9.16 -29.15 41.94
CA GLY A 327 10.62 -29.20 42.04
C GLY A 327 11.30 -28.21 41.09
N ASP A 328 12.17 -28.70 40.22
CA ASP A 328 12.94 -27.88 39.27
C ASP A 328 12.35 -27.81 37.86
N VAL A 329 11.15 -28.36 37.65
CA VAL A 329 10.49 -28.38 36.34
C VAL A 329 9.10 -27.77 36.39
N PHE A 330 8.67 -27.22 35.26
CA PHE A 330 7.28 -26.87 35.02
C PHE A 330 6.53 -28.06 34.41
N VAL A 331 5.37 -28.37 34.96
CA VAL A 331 4.46 -29.41 34.43
C VAL A 331 3.15 -28.78 34.02
N GLU A 332 2.51 -29.33 32.97
CA GLU A 332 1.17 -28.91 32.56
C GLU A 332 0.15 -29.14 33.68
N SER A 333 -0.80 -28.21 33.78
CA SER A 333 -1.86 -28.25 34.80
C SER A 333 -3.20 -27.79 34.22
N THR A 334 -4.29 -28.07 34.93
CA THR A 334 -5.61 -27.51 34.63
C THR A 334 -5.73 -26.09 35.16
N TRP A 335 -6.69 -25.32 34.63
CA TRP A 335 -6.99 -23.99 35.17
C TRP A 335 -7.42 -24.03 36.65
N GLU A 336 -8.16 -25.07 37.06
CA GLU A 336 -8.62 -25.22 38.43
C GLU A 336 -7.46 -25.47 39.41
N GLU A 337 -6.55 -26.38 39.08
CA GLU A 337 -5.35 -26.66 39.90
C GLU A 337 -4.45 -25.42 39.97
N ALA A 338 -4.21 -24.75 38.82
CA ALA A 338 -3.37 -23.55 38.76
C ALA A 338 -3.94 -22.38 39.57
N LEU A 339 -5.23 -22.08 39.44
CA LEU A 339 -5.86 -20.96 40.15
C LEU A 339 -6.01 -21.26 41.65
N SER A 340 -6.31 -22.50 42.04
CA SER A 340 -6.39 -22.90 43.45
C SER A 340 -5.04 -22.73 44.15
N LEU A 341 -3.96 -23.17 43.49
CA LEU A 341 -2.60 -22.99 44.02
C LEU A 341 -2.22 -21.51 44.17
N VAL A 342 -2.54 -20.67 43.18
CA VAL A 342 -2.29 -19.22 43.25
C VAL A 342 -3.05 -18.58 44.43
N ALA A 343 -4.33 -18.92 44.60
CA ALA A 343 -5.16 -18.39 45.68
C ALA A 343 -4.65 -18.80 47.07
N GLU A 344 -4.29 -20.08 47.24
CA GLU A 344 -3.68 -20.60 48.48
C GLU A 344 -2.40 -19.82 48.82
N LYS A 345 -1.47 -19.71 47.88
CA LYS A 345 -0.16 -19.06 48.10
C LYS A 345 -0.28 -17.57 48.37
N LEU A 346 -1.16 -16.86 47.67
CA LEU A 346 -1.41 -15.44 47.95
C LEU A 346 -2.05 -15.23 49.31
N GLY A 347 -2.95 -16.13 49.75
CA GLY A 347 -3.60 -16.06 51.06
C GLY A 347 -2.67 -16.33 52.25
N GLU A 348 -1.55 -17.02 52.03
CA GLU A 348 -0.51 -17.27 53.04
C GLU A 348 0.38 -16.04 53.30
N ILE A 349 0.43 -15.07 52.39
CA ILE A 349 1.23 -13.85 52.53
C ILE A 349 0.51 -12.88 53.46
N LYS A 350 1.09 -12.61 54.64
CA LYS A 350 0.58 -11.70 55.67
C LYS A 350 1.15 -10.30 55.57
#